data_AF-A0A0D0E8W8-F1
#
_entry.id   AF-A0A0D0E8W8-F1
#
_cell.length_a   1.000
_cell.length_b   1.000
_cell.length_c   1.000
_cell.angle_alpha   90.00
_cell.angle_beta   90.00
_cell.angle_gamma   90.00
#
_symmetry.space_group_name_H-M   'P 1'
#
loop_
_entity.id
_entity.type
_entity.pdbx_description
1 polymer ?
#
loop_
_entity_poly.entity_id
_entity_poly.type
_entity_poly.pdbx_seq_one_letter_code
_entity_poly.pdbx_strand_id
1 'polypeptide(L)'
;MVLQITTHVRRLDCENTPPATRLANTKPKVRNGIQAASRRRRARATGGSHHPRYAVEHAKQKSTAKYPPPSINIELSRSSGDVEMSDSTSAISMSTVTLPRYLSRPAFRELSKETISAVAPELADTELNYIRDGLQCLGPDMLQVLAGVKAEPISNVLPKDLPAVVNDLSSDMPTHMLAVYSRQVNATTKRRVTLFPIHNIILAAHCANLPMLPTSNVAHPETAGSSISVPVVPLCIPAPEVFPQLSTFLYTKRIDHLLASLLPSPVPQQLYRDDPTSDSVHNLLQQFASKLATTYSDKALLAHAMAVNGLWRNACALGIDDEKLWCALDVAWEVLITALAISTGKQL
;
A
#
# COMPACT_ATOMS: atom_id res chain seq x y z
N MET A 1 24.57 -32.79 58.25
CA MET A 1 25.56 -32.42 57.21
C MET A 1 24.84 -32.49 55.87
N VAL A 2 24.39 -31.36 55.34
CA VAL A 2 23.58 -31.29 54.10
C VAL A 2 24.51 -30.84 52.97
N LEU A 3 24.71 -31.71 51.98
CA LEU A 3 25.51 -31.42 50.79
C LEU A 3 24.64 -30.70 49.75
N GLN A 4 24.91 -29.41 49.53
CA GLN A 4 24.36 -28.66 48.40
C GLN A 4 25.24 -28.91 47.16
N ILE A 5 24.64 -29.45 46.10
CA ILE A 5 25.28 -29.60 44.79
C ILE A 5 24.83 -28.41 43.93
N THR A 6 25.75 -27.47 43.70
CA THR A 6 25.56 -26.34 42.79
C THR A 6 25.92 -26.76 41.37
N THR A 7 24.93 -26.76 40.47
CA THR A 7 25.12 -26.98 39.03
C THR A 7 25.34 -25.65 38.32
N HIS A 8 26.58 -25.38 37.88
CA HIS A 8 26.89 -24.25 37.01
C HIS A 8 26.66 -24.62 35.54
N VAL A 9 25.63 -24.05 34.92
CA VAL A 9 25.43 -24.09 33.48
C VAL A 9 26.20 -22.94 32.83
N ARG A 10 27.27 -23.26 32.10
CA ARG A 10 28.00 -22.31 31.23
C ARG A 10 27.09 -21.92 30.06
N ARG A 11 26.66 -20.65 30.01
CA ARG A 11 26.16 -20.04 28.76
C ARG A 11 27.36 -19.76 27.86
N LEU A 12 27.33 -20.34 26.66
CA LEU A 12 28.23 -19.97 25.56
C LEU A 12 27.64 -18.73 24.90
N ASP A 13 28.34 -17.60 25.03
CA ASP A 13 28.02 -16.35 24.35
C ASP A 13 28.39 -16.48 22.86
N CYS A 14 27.38 -16.70 22.02
CA CYS A 14 27.51 -16.79 20.56
C CYS A 14 27.24 -15.45 19.89
N GLU A 15 27.88 -14.36 20.32
CA GLU A 15 27.52 -13.00 19.86
C GLU A 15 28.31 -12.51 18.63
N ASN A 16 29.29 -13.28 18.12
CA ASN A 16 30.15 -12.83 17.02
C ASN A 16 30.42 -13.89 15.94
N THR A 17 29.38 -14.56 15.43
CA THR A 17 29.53 -15.39 14.22
C THR A 17 29.30 -14.53 12.97
N PRO A 18 30.26 -14.43 12.03
CA PRO A 18 30.05 -13.71 10.77
C PRO A 18 28.88 -14.34 9.99
N PRO A 19 28.13 -13.55 9.20
CA PRO A 19 27.01 -14.07 8.43
C PRO A 19 27.52 -15.13 7.44
N ALA A 20 27.08 -16.38 7.64
CA ALA A 20 27.41 -17.47 6.73
C ALA A 20 26.94 -17.14 5.31
N THR A 21 27.87 -17.21 4.35
CA THR A 21 27.61 -17.16 2.92
C THR A 21 26.63 -18.28 2.55
N ARG A 22 25.36 -17.92 2.37
CA ARG A 22 24.30 -18.88 2.03
C ARG A 22 24.50 -19.38 0.60
N LEU A 23 24.88 -20.64 0.46
CA LEU A 23 24.77 -21.38 -0.80
C LEU A 23 23.31 -21.39 -1.27
N ALA A 24 23.10 -21.06 -2.55
CA ALA A 24 21.79 -20.97 -3.18
C ALA A 24 21.11 -22.35 -3.16
N ASN A 25 20.10 -22.52 -2.30
CA ASN A 25 19.30 -23.73 -2.24
C ASN A 25 18.03 -23.55 -3.07
N THR A 26 17.72 -24.51 -3.94
CA THR A 26 16.68 -24.48 -4.99
C THR A 26 15.26 -24.70 -4.47
N LYS A 27 15.04 -24.74 -3.15
CA LYS A 27 13.72 -24.95 -2.54
C LYS A 27 12.93 -23.64 -2.43
N PRO A 28 11.58 -23.67 -2.46
CA PRO A 28 10.73 -22.48 -2.39
C PRO A 28 11.10 -21.63 -1.17
N LYS A 29 11.67 -20.45 -1.43
CA LYS A 29 12.21 -19.56 -0.38
C LYS A 29 11.09 -18.95 0.45
N VAL A 30 9.87 -18.80 -0.09
CA VAL A 30 8.73 -18.19 0.61
C VAL A 30 8.40 -18.94 1.90
N ARG A 31 8.11 -20.25 1.88
CA ARG A 31 7.76 -21.01 3.10
C ARG A 31 8.87 -20.99 4.14
N ASN A 32 10.10 -21.26 3.73
CA ASN A 32 11.26 -21.23 4.64
C ASN A 32 11.51 -19.81 5.19
N GLY A 33 11.29 -18.79 4.35
CA GLY A 33 11.40 -17.38 4.69
C GLY A 33 10.33 -16.95 5.70
N ILE A 34 9.08 -17.35 5.50
CA ILE A 34 7.96 -17.11 6.43
C ILE A 34 8.27 -17.77 7.79
N GLN A 35 8.71 -19.03 7.78
CA GLN A 35 9.08 -19.73 9.02
C GLN A 35 10.28 -19.08 9.73
N ALA A 36 11.31 -18.69 8.99
CA ALA A 36 12.48 -18.01 9.54
C ALA A 36 12.13 -16.60 10.05
N ALA A 37 11.28 -15.85 9.35
CA ALA A 37 10.76 -14.56 9.76
C ALA A 37 9.94 -14.66 11.06
N SER A 38 9.07 -15.67 11.16
CA SER A 38 8.32 -15.96 12.37
C SER A 38 9.22 -16.26 13.58
N ARG A 39 10.30 -17.04 13.37
CA ARG A 39 11.31 -17.31 14.42
C ARG A 39 12.01 -16.01 14.87
N ARG A 40 12.42 -15.15 13.92
CA ARG A 40 13.05 -13.85 14.22
C ARG A 40 12.11 -12.90 14.95
N ARG A 41 10.82 -12.86 14.61
CA ARG A 41 9.82 -12.05 15.33
C ARG A 41 9.63 -12.49 16.78
N ARG A 42 9.54 -13.80 17.03
CA ARG A 42 9.39 -14.32 18.41
C ARG A 42 10.55 -13.92 19.31
N ALA A 43 11.77 -13.84 18.77
CA ALA A 43 12.94 -13.36 19.52
C ALA A 43 12.87 -11.86 19.88
N ARG A 44 12.03 -11.07 19.21
CA ARG A 44 11.88 -9.61 19.41
C ARG A 44 10.57 -9.20 20.09
N ALA A 45 9.64 -10.12 20.30
CA ALA A 45 8.25 -9.81 20.66
C ALA A 45 8.01 -9.56 22.17
N THR A 46 9.00 -9.11 22.93
CA THR A 46 8.82 -8.66 24.32
C THR A 46 8.32 -7.22 24.46
N GLY A 47 7.98 -6.51 23.37
CA GLY A 47 7.52 -5.11 23.45
C GLY A 47 6.67 -4.57 22.29
N GLY A 48 6.03 -5.43 21.50
CA GLY A 48 5.23 -4.99 20.34
C GLY A 48 3.86 -4.46 20.76
N SER A 49 3.75 -3.13 20.87
CA SER A 49 2.50 -2.39 21.10
C SER A 49 1.39 -2.83 20.13
N HIS A 50 0.28 -3.28 20.70
CA HIS A 50 -0.98 -3.44 19.97
C HIS A 50 -1.36 -2.08 19.37
N HIS A 51 -1.49 -2.02 18.04
CA HIS A 51 -2.16 -0.92 17.35
C HIS A 51 -3.58 -0.79 17.93
N PRO A 52 -4.09 0.42 18.22
CA PRO A 52 -5.33 0.57 18.97
C PRO A 52 -6.47 -0.14 18.25
N ARG A 53 -7.01 -1.18 18.88
CA ARG A 53 -8.28 -1.85 18.51
C ARG A 53 -9.44 -0.85 18.33
N TYR A 54 -9.28 0.37 18.83
CA TYR A 54 -10.27 1.44 18.83
C TYR A 54 -10.56 2.06 17.46
N ALA A 55 -9.56 2.17 16.58
CA ALA A 55 -9.79 2.65 15.20
C ALA A 55 -10.76 1.72 14.45
N VAL A 56 -10.74 0.42 14.77
CA VAL A 56 -11.61 -0.63 14.19
C VAL A 56 -13.07 -0.45 14.63
N GLU A 57 -13.33 -0.12 15.90
CA GLU A 57 -14.71 0.08 16.39
C GLU A 57 -15.32 1.34 15.81
N HIS A 58 -14.58 2.44 15.77
CA HIS A 58 -15.06 3.70 15.21
C HIS A 58 -15.29 3.60 13.69
N ALA A 59 -14.42 2.88 12.97
CA ALA A 59 -14.61 2.62 11.54
C ALA A 59 -15.77 1.65 11.24
N LYS A 60 -15.98 0.62 12.08
CA LYS A 60 -17.15 -0.27 11.97
C LYS A 60 -18.47 0.45 12.26
N GLN A 61 -18.47 1.43 13.17
CA GLN A 61 -19.65 2.26 13.41
C GLN A 61 -19.96 3.16 12.19
N LYS A 62 -18.94 3.69 11.51
CA LYS A 62 -19.14 4.51 10.31
C LYS A 62 -19.60 3.71 9.08
N SER A 63 -19.24 2.43 8.95
CA SER A 63 -19.65 1.60 7.80
C SER A 63 -21.06 1.00 7.91
N THR A 64 -21.68 1.01 9.09
CA THR A 64 -23.06 0.52 9.30
C THR A 64 -24.14 1.60 9.11
N ALA A 65 -23.74 2.86 8.88
CA ALA A 65 -24.68 3.93 8.60
C ALA A 65 -25.42 3.70 7.27
N LYS A 66 -26.75 3.55 7.34
CA LYS A 66 -27.64 3.33 6.18
C LYS A 66 -27.76 4.53 5.23
N TYR A 67 -27.17 5.67 5.57
CA TYR A 67 -27.26 6.92 4.81
C TYR A 67 -25.94 7.22 4.10
N PRO A 68 -25.98 7.84 2.91
CA PRO A 68 -24.77 8.30 2.24
C PRO A 68 -23.99 9.23 3.19
N PRO A 69 -22.65 9.12 3.23
CA PRO A 69 -21.85 9.97 4.11
C PRO A 69 -22.09 11.45 3.75
N PRO A 70 -22.11 12.34 4.76
CA PRO A 70 -22.26 13.77 4.49
C PRO A 70 -21.16 14.23 3.54
N SER A 71 -21.50 15.13 2.62
CA SER A 71 -20.58 15.65 1.62
C SER A 71 -20.23 17.11 1.92
N ILE A 72 -18.99 17.49 1.67
CA ILE A 72 -18.50 18.87 1.77
C ILE A 72 -18.37 19.42 0.36
N ASN A 73 -18.97 20.58 0.12
CA ASN A 73 -18.78 21.33 -1.11
C ASN A 73 -17.60 22.26 -0.93
N ILE A 74 -16.56 22.14 -1.75
CA ILE A 74 -15.38 23.01 -1.75
C ILE A 74 -15.47 23.90 -2.97
N GLU A 75 -15.41 25.22 -2.77
CA GLU A 75 -15.35 26.19 -3.85
C GLU A 75 -13.90 26.52 -4.15
N LEU A 76 -13.50 26.35 -5.41
CA LEU A 76 -12.13 26.60 -5.85
C LEU A 76 -12.14 27.74 -6.85
N SER A 77 -11.28 28.73 -6.60
CA SER A 77 -11.07 29.84 -7.53
C SER A 77 -10.32 29.34 -8.78
N ARG A 78 -10.94 29.44 -9.96
CA ARG A 78 -10.22 29.25 -11.22
C ARG A 78 -9.54 30.55 -11.61
N SER A 79 -8.23 30.63 -11.39
CA SER A 79 -7.38 31.57 -12.11
C SER A 79 -7.41 31.18 -13.60
N SER A 80 -8.07 31.97 -14.45
CA SER A 80 -7.99 31.78 -15.91
C SER A 80 -6.56 32.08 -16.34
N GLY A 81 -5.77 31.03 -16.53
CA GLY A 81 -4.43 31.13 -17.06
C GLY A 81 -4.50 31.10 -18.58
N ASP A 82 -4.82 32.25 -19.18
CA ASP A 82 -4.24 32.66 -20.45
C ASP A 82 -4.46 34.17 -20.63
N VAL A 83 -3.37 34.92 -20.66
CA VAL A 83 -3.39 36.38 -20.78
C VAL A 83 -3.39 36.72 -22.25
N GLU A 84 -4.56 36.99 -22.81
CA GLU A 84 -4.68 37.75 -24.05
C GLU A 84 -5.29 39.12 -23.72
N MET A 85 -4.52 40.17 -23.97
CA MET A 85 -4.79 41.56 -23.58
C MET A 85 -6.10 42.07 -24.18
N SER A 86 -7.13 42.23 -23.35
CA SER A 86 -8.27 43.11 -23.64
C SER A 86 -8.93 43.54 -22.32
N ASP A 87 -9.13 44.85 -22.14
CA ASP A 87 -9.67 45.54 -20.95
C ASP A 87 -11.12 45.13 -20.61
N SER A 88 -11.30 43.86 -20.25
CA SER A 88 -12.57 43.30 -19.85
C SER A 88 -12.44 42.72 -18.44
N THR A 89 -13.30 43.21 -17.55
CA THR A 89 -13.44 42.77 -16.15
C THR A 89 -13.66 41.26 -16.14
N SER A 90 -12.58 40.50 -15.94
CA SER A 90 -12.61 39.04 -15.99
C SER A 90 -13.39 38.51 -14.79
N ALA A 91 -14.61 38.02 -15.05
CA ALA A 91 -15.42 37.38 -14.03
C ALA A 91 -14.70 36.13 -13.49
N ILE A 92 -14.44 36.11 -12.17
CA ILE A 92 -13.83 34.95 -11.50
C ILE A 92 -14.81 33.78 -11.58
N SER A 93 -14.46 32.74 -12.34
CA SER A 93 -15.25 31.50 -12.41
C SER A 93 -14.91 30.61 -11.21
N MET A 94 -15.90 30.34 -10.36
CA MET A 94 -15.77 29.39 -9.26
C MET A 94 -16.16 27.98 -9.74
N SER A 95 -15.36 26.96 -9.41
CA SER A 95 -15.76 25.56 -9.58
C SER A 95 -15.98 24.91 -8.23
N THR A 96 -17.18 24.34 -8.05
CA THR A 96 -17.52 23.59 -6.84
C THR A 96 -17.15 22.12 -7.02
N VAL A 97 -16.44 21.55 -6.05
CA VAL A 97 -16.10 20.13 -5.98
C VAL A 97 -16.74 19.54 -4.72
N THR A 98 -17.54 18.49 -4.88
CA THR A 98 -18.18 17.80 -3.76
C THR A 98 -17.33 16.59 -3.36
N LEU A 99 -16.86 16.58 -2.11
CA LEU A 99 -16.07 15.48 -1.53
C LEU A 99 -16.83 14.81 -0.38
N PRO A 100 -16.72 13.49 -0.21
CA PRO A 100 -17.30 12.82 0.95
C PRO A 100 -16.55 13.22 2.22
N ARG A 101 -17.26 13.44 3.34
CA ARG A 101 -16.62 13.74 4.64
C ARG A 101 -15.71 12.59 5.10
N TYR A 102 -16.14 11.35 4.84
CA TYR A 102 -15.45 10.13 5.21
C TYR A 102 -15.45 9.14 4.05
N LEU A 103 -14.40 8.34 3.95
CA LEU A 103 -14.29 7.25 2.99
C LEU A 103 -14.89 5.97 3.59
N SER A 104 -15.96 5.45 2.98
CA SER A 104 -16.61 4.24 3.47
C SER A 104 -15.73 3.00 3.21
N ARG A 105 -15.57 2.13 4.21
CA ARG A 105 -14.89 0.84 4.01
C ARG A 105 -15.83 -0.16 3.30
N PRO A 106 -15.34 -0.95 2.33
CA PRO A 106 -16.16 -1.97 1.69
C PRO A 106 -16.53 -3.08 2.68
N ALA A 107 -17.56 -3.85 2.35
CA ALA A 107 -17.90 -5.05 3.12
C ALA A 107 -16.72 -6.03 3.10
N PHE A 108 -16.44 -6.65 4.25
CA PHE A 108 -15.41 -7.67 4.36
C PHE A 108 -15.69 -8.81 3.39
N ARG A 109 -14.65 -9.23 2.67
CA ARG A 109 -14.68 -10.41 1.82
C ARG A 109 -13.53 -11.32 2.22
N GLU A 110 -13.87 -12.55 2.56
CA GLU A 110 -12.88 -13.57 2.90
C GLU A 110 -12.02 -13.91 1.67
N LEU A 111 -10.73 -14.10 1.90
CA LEU A 111 -9.82 -14.56 0.84
C LEU A 111 -9.99 -16.06 0.60
N SER A 112 -10.06 -16.44 -0.68
CA SER A 112 -10.15 -17.84 -1.06
C SER A 112 -8.85 -18.58 -0.72
N LYS A 113 -8.95 -19.61 0.12
CA LYS A 113 -7.84 -20.54 0.41
C LYS A 113 -7.34 -21.22 -0.87
N GLU A 114 -8.24 -21.52 -1.80
CA GLU A 114 -7.91 -22.12 -3.10
C GLU A 114 -6.96 -21.23 -3.90
N THR A 115 -7.12 -19.91 -3.82
CA THR A 115 -6.22 -18.96 -4.49
C THR A 115 -4.80 -19.03 -3.90
N ILE A 116 -4.67 -19.15 -2.57
CA ILE A 116 -3.37 -19.34 -1.92
C ILE A 116 -2.76 -20.69 -2.33
N SER A 117 -3.53 -21.77 -2.26
CA SER A 117 -3.08 -23.11 -2.64
C SER A 117 -2.65 -23.19 -4.11
N ALA A 118 -3.30 -22.46 -5.01
CA ALA A 118 -2.93 -22.42 -6.43
C ALA A 118 -1.62 -21.67 -6.67
N VAL A 119 -1.33 -20.62 -5.89
CA VAL A 119 -0.15 -19.76 -6.07
C VAL A 119 1.06 -20.28 -5.31
N ALA A 120 0.86 -20.84 -4.13
CA ALA A 120 1.90 -21.41 -3.27
C ALA A 120 1.35 -22.68 -2.59
N PRO A 121 1.32 -23.82 -3.31
CA PRO A 121 0.78 -25.08 -2.80
C PRO A 121 1.39 -25.51 -1.47
N GLU A 122 2.66 -25.16 -1.23
CA GLU A 122 3.36 -25.46 0.02
C GLU A 122 2.81 -24.71 1.25
N LEU A 123 1.94 -23.71 1.03
CA LEU A 123 1.26 -22.93 2.07
C LEU A 123 -0.22 -23.30 2.21
N ALA A 124 -0.74 -24.31 1.49
CA ALA A 124 -2.16 -24.67 1.48
C ALA A 124 -2.75 -24.89 2.89
N ASP A 125 -1.99 -25.54 3.78
CA ASP A 125 -2.41 -25.84 5.16
C ASP A 125 -1.96 -24.76 6.18
N THR A 126 -1.49 -23.62 5.70
CA THR A 126 -0.97 -22.54 6.56
C THR A 126 -2.03 -21.47 6.76
N GLU A 127 -2.24 -21.06 8.01
CA GLU A 127 -3.17 -19.98 8.34
C GLU A 127 -2.80 -18.66 7.66
N LEU A 128 -3.79 -18.01 7.05
CA LEU A 128 -3.59 -16.80 6.24
C LEU A 128 -2.88 -15.67 7.01
N ASN A 129 -3.21 -15.49 8.30
CA ASN A 129 -2.55 -14.47 9.13
C ASN A 129 -1.06 -14.75 9.30
N TYR A 130 -0.68 -16.03 9.43
CA TYR A 130 0.73 -16.43 9.51
C TYR A 130 1.47 -16.16 8.19
N ILE A 131 0.80 -16.43 7.06
CA ILE A 131 1.33 -16.10 5.73
C ILE A 131 1.56 -14.59 5.61
N ARG A 132 0.56 -13.77 5.92
CA ARG A 132 0.63 -12.30 5.87
C ARG A 132 1.75 -11.74 6.75
N ASP A 133 1.92 -12.28 7.95
CA ASP A 133 2.99 -11.87 8.87
C ASP A 133 4.39 -12.19 8.32
N GLY A 134 4.55 -13.35 7.70
CA GLY A 134 5.80 -13.73 7.05
C GLY A 134 6.08 -12.88 5.81
N LEU A 135 5.06 -12.65 4.97
CA LEU A 135 5.15 -11.78 3.80
C LEU A 135 5.50 -10.34 4.18
N GLN A 136 4.97 -9.81 5.29
CA GLN A 136 5.37 -8.49 5.78
C GLN A 136 6.88 -8.42 6.11
N CYS A 137 7.49 -9.53 6.52
CA CYS A 137 8.93 -9.56 6.81
C CYS A 137 9.78 -9.71 5.54
N LEU A 138 9.30 -10.46 4.55
CA LEU A 138 10.01 -10.72 3.29
C LEU A 138 9.76 -9.62 2.23
N GLY A 139 8.65 -8.90 2.36
CA GLY A 139 8.16 -7.96 1.37
C GLY A 139 9.14 -6.85 1.01
N PRO A 140 9.89 -6.24 1.95
CA PRO A 140 10.94 -5.28 1.60
C PRO A 140 11.99 -5.86 0.64
N ASP A 141 12.48 -7.07 0.91
CA ASP A 141 13.49 -7.75 0.07
C ASP A 141 12.89 -8.10 -1.31
N MET A 142 11.65 -8.57 -1.34
CA MET A 142 10.93 -8.85 -2.60
C MET A 142 10.71 -7.57 -3.41
N LEU A 143 10.36 -6.46 -2.76
CA LEU A 143 10.15 -5.16 -3.42
C LEU A 143 11.47 -4.60 -3.98
N GLN A 144 12.59 -4.83 -3.29
CA GLN A 144 13.91 -4.46 -3.78
C GLN A 144 14.24 -5.18 -5.10
N VAL A 145 13.93 -6.48 -5.20
CA VAL A 145 14.06 -7.22 -6.46
C VAL A 145 13.23 -6.56 -7.57
N LEU A 146 11.97 -6.20 -7.29
CA LEU A 146 11.10 -5.54 -8.28
C LEU A 146 11.67 -4.22 -8.82
N ALA A 147 12.36 -3.44 -7.97
CA ALA A 147 13.00 -2.19 -8.39
C ALA A 147 14.20 -2.43 -9.35
N GLY A 148 14.81 -3.62 -9.29
CA GLY A 148 15.89 -4.04 -10.18
C GLY A 148 15.42 -4.65 -11.51
N VAL A 149 14.11 -4.80 -11.72
CA VAL A 149 13.55 -5.38 -12.95
C VAL A 149 13.44 -4.33 -14.04
N LYS A 150 13.94 -4.67 -15.24
CA LYS A 150 13.81 -3.85 -16.45
C LYS A 150 13.07 -4.67 -17.51
N ALA A 151 11.98 -4.13 -18.04
CA ALA A 151 11.28 -4.72 -19.17
C ALA A 151 11.36 -3.80 -20.39
N GLU A 152 11.39 -4.38 -21.58
CA GLU A 152 11.41 -3.59 -22.81
C GLU A 152 10.06 -2.88 -23.03
N PRO A 153 10.06 -1.66 -23.60
CA PRO A 153 8.83 -0.97 -23.96
C PRO A 153 8.00 -1.78 -24.97
N ILE A 154 6.72 -1.95 -24.66
CA ILE A 154 5.78 -2.69 -25.50
C ILE A 154 5.10 -1.72 -26.47
N SER A 155 5.04 -2.06 -27.77
CA SER A 155 4.33 -1.26 -28.76
C SER A 155 2.95 -1.84 -29.10
N ASN A 156 1.90 -1.03 -28.94
CA ASN A 156 0.52 -1.18 -29.41
C ASN A 156 -0.32 -2.39 -28.92
N VAL A 157 0.28 -3.54 -28.61
CA VAL A 157 -0.42 -4.76 -28.17
C VAL A 157 0.28 -5.37 -26.97
N LEU A 158 -0.46 -5.70 -25.92
CA LEU A 158 0.09 -6.40 -24.76
C LEU A 158 0.40 -7.87 -25.15
N PRO A 159 1.66 -8.33 -25.05
CA PRO A 159 2.02 -9.71 -25.29
C PRO A 159 1.49 -10.58 -24.14
N LYS A 160 1.42 -11.89 -24.36
CA LYS A 160 1.03 -12.85 -23.30
C LYS A 160 2.14 -13.02 -22.26
N ASP A 161 3.38 -12.98 -22.72
CA ASP A 161 4.59 -13.11 -21.91
C ASP A 161 5.55 -11.98 -22.26
N LEU A 162 6.32 -11.51 -21.28
CA LEU A 162 7.26 -10.41 -21.44
C LEU A 162 8.63 -10.81 -20.90
N PRO A 163 9.71 -10.71 -21.71
CA PRO A 163 11.06 -10.81 -21.19
C PRO A 163 11.37 -9.61 -20.29
N ALA A 164 11.91 -9.90 -19.10
CA ALA A 164 12.30 -8.92 -18.11
C ALA A 164 13.70 -9.26 -17.58
N VAL A 165 14.59 -8.29 -17.60
CA VAL A 165 15.95 -8.40 -17.07
C VAL A 165 15.93 -8.13 -15.57
N VAL A 166 16.43 -9.06 -14.77
CA VAL A 166 16.48 -8.92 -13.31
C VAL A 166 17.92 -8.67 -12.85
N ASN A 167 18.15 -7.53 -12.21
CA ASN A 167 19.50 -7.13 -11.75
C ASN A 167 19.77 -7.47 -10.27
N ASP A 168 18.75 -7.84 -9.51
CA ASP A 168 18.88 -8.18 -8.09
C ASP A 168 18.30 -9.58 -7.83
N LEU A 169 19.15 -10.47 -7.33
CA LEU A 169 18.82 -11.88 -7.05
C LEU A 169 18.75 -12.19 -5.55
N SER A 170 18.71 -11.16 -4.70
CA SER A 170 18.76 -11.29 -3.24
C SER A 170 17.51 -11.95 -2.63
N SER A 171 16.38 -11.91 -3.34
CA SER A 171 15.09 -12.45 -2.89
C SER A 171 14.41 -13.29 -3.97
N ASP A 172 13.10 -13.53 -3.82
CA ASP A 172 12.28 -14.20 -4.82
C ASP A 172 12.12 -13.36 -6.09
N MET A 173 12.00 -14.04 -7.24
CA MET A 173 11.83 -13.41 -8.54
C MET A 173 10.38 -12.99 -8.78
N PRO A 174 10.12 -11.92 -9.56
CA PRO A 174 8.77 -11.57 -9.95
C PRO A 174 8.13 -12.72 -10.73
N THR A 175 6.87 -12.98 -10.43
CA THR A 175 6.10 -14.05 -11.06
C THR A 175 5.31 -13.55 -12.27
N HIS A 176 4.92 -12.28 -12.28
CA HIS A 176 4.03 -11.72 -13.31
C HIS A 176 4.43 -10.28 -13.61
N MET A 177 3.97 -9.80 -14.77
CA MET A 177 3.95 -8.38 -15.11
C MET A 177 2.50 -7.89 -15.17
N LEU A 178 2.10 -7.00 -14.27
CA LEU A 178 0.77 -6.39 -14.36
C LEU A 178 0.75 -5.27 -15.38
N ALA A 179 -0.17 -5.34 -16.32
CA ALA A 179 -0.52 -4.24 -17.21
C ALA A 179 -1.68 -3.45 -16.60
N VAL A 180 -1.36 -2.42 -15.83
CA VAL A 180 -2.33 -1.65 -15.05
C VAL A 180 -2.89 -0.50 -15.86
N TYR A 181 -4.22 -0.37 -15.88
CA TYR A 181 -4.94 0.65 -16.66
C TYR A 181 -6.28 1.03 -16.03
N SER A 182 -6.85 2.15 -16.49
CA SER A 182 -8.21 2.58 -16.13
C SER A 182 -9.18 2.36 -17.28
N ARG A 183 -10.43 2.04 -16.95
CA ARG A 183 -11.52 1.98 -17.93
C ARG A 183 -11.92 3.38 -18.42
N GLN A 184 -11.72 4.42 -17.60
CA GLN A 184 -12.19 5.78 -17.84
C GLN A 184 -11.28 6.54 -18.82
N VAL A 185 -11.31 6.15 -20.09
CA VAL A 185 -10.58 6.85 -21.16
C VAL A 185 -11.60 7.25 -22.24
N ASN A 186 -11.56 8.50 -22.69
CA ASN A 186 -12.36 8.96 -23.82
C ASN A 186 -11.99 8.12 -25.06
N ALA A 187 -12.98 7.74 -25.88
CA ALA A 187 -12.78 6.86 -27.03
C ALA A 187 -11.74 7.39 -28.04
N THR A 188 -11.39 8.67 -27.98
CA THR A 188 -10.46 9.36 -28.86
C THR A 188 -9.00 9.29 -28.40
N THR A 189 -8.69 8.91 -27.16
CA THR A 189 -7.31 8.88 -26.64
C THR A 189 -6.81 7.45 -26.43
N LYS A 190 -5.54 7.22 -26.80
CA LYS A 190 -4.89 5.93 -26.53
C LYS A 190 -4.85 5.68 -25.03
N ARG A 191 -5.32 4.50 -24.61
CA ARG A 191 -5.30 4.09 -23.20
C ARG A 191 -3.85 3.97 -22.72
N ARG A 192 -3.51 4.73 -21.68
CA ARG A 192 -2.23 4.58 -20.98
C ARG A 192 -2.23 3.28 -20.17
N VAL A 193 -1.18 2.48 -20.34
CA VAL A 193 -0.94 1.25 -19.60
C VAL A 193 0.44 1.36 -18.97
N THR A 194 0.53 1.02 -17.69
CA THR A 194 1.82 0.99 -16.96
C THR A 194 2.08 -0.44 -16.53
N LEU A 195 3.32 -0.91 -16.73
CA LEU A 195 3.75 -2.26 -16.39
C LEU A 195 4.38 -2.30 -15.00
N PHE A 196 3.97 -3.26 -14.18
CA PHE A 196 4.52 -3.46 -12.84
C PHE A 196 4.88 -4.93 -12.61
N PRO A 197 6.16 -5.27 -12.35
CA PRO A 197 6.51 -6.62 -11.96
C PRO A 197 5.93 -6.90 -10.56
N ILE A 198 5.37 -8.09 -10.34
CA ILE A 198 4.79 -8.46 -9.04
C ILE A 198 5.09 -9.90 -8.64
N HIS A 199 4.90 -10.16 -7.35
CA HIS A 199 4.84 -11.49 -6.77
C HIS A 199 3.38 -11.82 -6.48
N ASN A 200 2.82 -12.82 -7.18
CA ASN A 200 1.40 -13.14 -7.12
C ASN A 200 0.95 -13.44 -5.69
N ILE A 201 1.80 -14.08 -4.88
CA ILE A 201 1.50 -14.41 -3.48
C ILE A 201 1.16 -13.19 -2.62
N ILE A 202 1.74 -12.02 -2.91
CA ILE A 202 1.42 -10.77 -2.18
C ILE A 202 0.00 -10.33 -2.49
N LEU A 203 -0.41 -10.36 -3.75
CA LEU A 203 -1.76 -9.97 -4.14
C LEU A 203 -2.79 -11.01 -3.71
N ALA A 204 -2.51 -12.30 -3.89
CA ALA A 204 -3.36 -13.40 -3.44
C ALA A 204 -3.62 -13.35 -1.93
N ALA A 205 -2.61 -12.97 -1.12
CA ALA A 205 -2.76 -12.84 0.33
C ALA A 205 -3.47 -11.56 0.79
N HIS A 206 -3.75 -10.60 -0.10
CA HIS A 206 -4.28 -9.29 0.29
C HIS A 206 -5.50 -8.79 -0.52
N CYS A 207 -5.79 -9.33 -1.71
CA CYS A 207 -6.80 -8.81 -2.62
C CYS A 207 -7.90 -9.84 -2.87
N ALA A 208 -9.08 -9.68 -2.25
CA ALA A 208 -10.17 -10.65 -2.35
C ALA A 208 -10.98 -10.60 -3.66
N ASN A 209 -10.85 -9.53 -4.41
CA ASN A 209 -11.53 -9.37 -5.70
C ASN A 209 -10.61 -9.66 -6.90
N LEU A 210 -9.33 -9.99 -6.66
CA LEU A 210 -8.43 -10.31 -7.75
C LEU A 210 -8.78 -11.71 -8.30
N PRO A 211 -8.98 -11.86 -9.61
CA PRO A 211 -9.16 -13.19 -10.20
C PRO A 211 -7.89 -14.02 -10.03
N MET A 212 -8.02 -15.35 -10.11
CA MET A 212 -6.86 -16.21 -10.19
C MET A 212 -6.03 -15.85 -11.42
N LEU A 213 -4.74 -15.59 -11.19
CA LEU A 213 -3.80 -15.29 -12.27
C LEU A 213 -3.33 -16.59 -12.93
N PRO A 214 -2.87 -16.53 -14.20
CA PRO A 214 -2.24 -17.66 -14.86
C PRO A 214 -1.09 -18.26 -14.04
N THR A 215 -0.79 -19.54 -14.23
CA THR A 215 0.40 -20.15 -13.62
C THR A 215 1.66 -19.52 -14.21
N SER A 216 2.64 -19.25 -13.35
CA SER A 216 3.93 -18.72 -13.74
C SER A 216 5.03 -19.69 -13.33
N ASN A 217 5.85 -20.12 -14.29
CA ASN A 217 6.95 -21.06 -14.11
C ASN A 217 8.29 -20.35 -14.35
N VAL A 218 8.53 -19.27 -13.60
CA VAL A 218 9.75 -18.48 -13.73
C VAL A 218 10.92 -19.25 -13.13
N ALA A 219 11.87 -19.62 -13.98
CA ALA A 219 13.15 -20.14 -13.54
C ALA A 219 13.92 -19.05 -12.78
N HIS A 220 14.58 -19.43 -11.69
CA HIS A 220 15.46 -18.50 -10.97
C HIS A 220 16.74 -18.32 -11.80
N PRO A 221 17.07 -17.10 -12.25
CA PRO A 221 18.30 -16.87 -12.98
C PRO A 221 19.51 -17.09 -12.07
N GLU A 222 20.60 -17.59 -12.63
CA GLU A 222 21.86 -17.82 -11.90
C GLU A 222 22.70 -16.54 -11.78
N THR A 223 22.58 -15.64 -12.77
CA THR A 223 23.38 -14.41 -12.87
C THR A 223 22.50 -13.17 -12.98
N ALA A 224 22.89 -12.12 -12.26
CA ALA A 224 22.23 -10.81 -12.37
C ALA A 224 22.38 -10.27 -13.81
N GLY A 225 21.33 -9.63 -14.31
CA GLY A 225 21.25 -9.19 -15.71
C GLY A 225 20.68 -10.25 -16.66
N SER A 226 20.37 -11.46 -16.16
CA SER A 226 19.65 -12.47 -16.94
C SER A 226 18.21 -12.06 -17.20
N SER A 227 17.68 -12.48 -18.35
CA SER A 227 16.28 -12.30 -18.72
C SER A 227 15.43 -13.47 -18.20
N ILE A 228 14.28 -13.15 -17.61
CA ILE A 228 13.21 -14.10 -17.27
C ILE A 228 11.97 -13.77 -18.10
N SER A 229 11.19 -14.79 -18.46
CA SER A 229 9.91 -14.59 -19.12
C SER A 229 8.79 -14.67 -18.09
N VAL A 230 7.97 -13.62 -17.97
CA VAL A 230 6.84 -13.57 -17.06
C VAL A 230 5.52 -13.33 -17.81
N PRO A 231 4.41 -13.97 -17.42
CA PRO A 231 3.10 -13.69 -18.00
C PRO A 231 2.67 -12.24 -17.72
N VAL A 232 2.09 -11.60 -18.73
CA VAL A 232 1.50 -10.26 -18.63
C VAL A 232 0.01 -10.38 -18.30
N VAL A 233 -0.39 -9.75 -17.21
CA VAL A 233 -1.77 -9.80 -16.72
C VAL A 233 -2.40 -8.41 -16.76
N PRO A 234 -3.48 -8.21 -17.53
CA PRO A 234 -4.19 -6.93 -17.51
C PRO A 234 -4.92 -6.74 -16.18
N LEU A 235 -4.71 -5.58 -15.55
CA LEU A 235 -5.38 -5.18 -14.31
C LEU A 235 -6.09 -3.84 -14.49
N CYS A 236 -7.42 -3.89 -14.58
CA CYS A 236 -8.25 -2.70 -14.66
C CYS A 236 -8.56 -2.19 -13.25
N ILE A 237 -8.12 -0.99 -12.91
CA ILE A 237 -8.42 -0.34 -11.61
C ILE A 237 -8.86 1.11 -11.79
N PRO A 238 -9.56 1.69 -10.80
CA PRO A 238 -10.09 3.05 -10.89
C PRO A 238 -9.03 4.14 -11.10
N ALA A 239 -7.89 4.07 -10.41
CA ALA A 239 -6.86 5.11 -10.38
C ALA A 239 -5.44 4.51 -10.54
N PRO A 240 -5.01 4.15 -11.76
CA PRO A 240 -3.71 3.53 -12.04
C PRO A 240 -2.50 4.30 -11.52
N GLU A 241 -2.59 5.63 -11.50
CA GLU A 241 -1.53 6.55 -11.11
C GLU A 241 -1.09 6.41 -9.65
N VAL A 242 -1.96 5.92 -8.77
CA VAL A 242 -1.66 5.67 -7.34
C VAL A 242 -1.47 4.18 -7.01
N PHE A 243 -1.44 3.31 -8.02
CA PHE A 243 -1.13 1.90 -7.83
C PHE A 243 0.26 1.62 -7.24
N PRO A 244 1.34 2.35 -7.61
CA PRO A 244 2.67 2.12 -7.04
C PRO A 244 2.70 2.26 -5.51
N GLN A 245 1.98 3.23 -4.96
CA GLN A 245 1.84 3.49 -3.53
C GLN A 245 1.11 2.32 -2.85
N LEU A 246 0.00 1.85 -3.45
CA LEU A 246 -0.73 0.69 -2.94
C LEU A 246 0.13 -0.57 -2.94
N SER A 247 0.80 -0.85 -4.07
CA SER A 247 1.68 -2.00 -4.21
C SER A 247 2.79 -1.95 -3.15
N THR A 248 3.51 -0.83 -3.05
CA THR A 248 4.56 -0.62 -2.04
C THR A 248 4.05 -0.87 -0.62
N PHE A 249 2.85 -0.39 -0.29
CA PHE A 249 2.23 -0.65 1.01
C PHE A 249 1.94 -2.14 1.21
N LEU A 250 1.43 -2.86 0.21
CA LEU A 250 1.15 -4.29 0.34
C LEU A 250 2.41 -5.12 0.64
N TYR A 251 3.57 -4.73 0.11
CA TYR A 251 4.85 -5.37 0.43
C TYR A 251 5.38 -4.99 1.81
N THR A 252 5.32 -3.70 2.17
CA THR A 252 6.05 -3.19 3.34
C THR A 252 5.20 -3.10 4.61
N LYS A 253 3.88 -2.93 4.46
CA LYS A 253 2.91 -2.60 5.51
C LYS A 253 3.34 -1.39 6.36
N ARG A 254 4.10 -0.45 5.77
CA ARG A 254 4.61 0.77 6.40
C ARG A 254 3.63 1.93 6.21
N ILE A 255 2.88 2.25 7.27
CA ILE A 255 1.90 3.35 7.28
C ILE A 255 2.60 4.69 7.01
N ASP A 256 3.74 4.91 7.63
CA ASP A 256 4.52 6.15 7.54
C ASP A 256 5.02 6.43 6.12
N HIS A 257 5.49 5.40 5.40
CA HIS A 257 5.88 5.55 4.00
C HIS A 257 4.67 5.84 3.10
N LEU A 258 3.55 5.17 3.35
CA LEU A 258 2.32 5.41 2.59
C LEU A 258 1.83 6.85 2.80
N LEU A 259 1.74 7.31 4.05
CA LEU A 259 1.34 8.67 4.38
C LEU A 259 2.28 9.71 3.76
N ALA A 260 3.60 9.49 3.82
CA ALA A 260 4.59 10.36 3.19
C ALA A 260 4.44 10.44 1.66
N SER A 261 3.89 9.41 1.02
CA SER A 261 3.61 9.41 -0.42
C SER A 261 2.28 10.07 -0.80
N LEU A 262 1.35 10.20 0.15
CA LEU A 262 0.00 10.73 -0.08
C LEU A 262 -0.14 12.19 0.34
N LEU A 263 0.62 12.63 1.35
CA LEU A 263 0.53 13.97 1.93
C LEU A 263 1.73 14.83 1.53
N PRO A 264 1.53 16.15 1.41
CA PRO A 264 2.59 17.06 0.95
C PRO A 264 3.68 17.32 2.02
N SER A 265 3.48 16.87 3.26
CA SER A 265 4.45 17.00 4.36
C SER A 265 4.46 15.75 5.24
N PRO A 266 5.59 15.44 5.92
CA PRO A 266 5.68 14.32 6.85
C PRO A 266 4.64 14.41 7.98
N VAL A 267 3.96 13.29 8.23
CA VAL A 267 2.89 13.20 9.24
C VAL A 267 3.47 12.91 10.62
N PRO A 268 3.06 13.64 11.67
CA PRO A 268 3.38 13.27 13.05
C PRO A 268 2.94 11.84 13.38
N GLN A 269 3.83 11.04 13.97
CA GLN A 269 3.57 9.61 14.18
C GLN A 269 2.37 9.33 15.10
N GLN A 270 2.12 10.26 16.02
CA GLN A 270 1.02 10.21 16.98
C GLN A 270 -0.34 10.12 16.27
N LEU A 271 -0.50 10.75 15.10
CA LEU A 271 -1.77 10.76 14.36
C LEU A 271 -2.23 9.38 13.90
N TYR A 272 -1.32 8.41 13.76
CA TYR A 272 -1.64 7.04 13.33
C TYR A 272 -1.19 5.96 14.32
N ARG A 273 -0.69 6.35 15.49
CA ARG A 273 -0.28 5.41 16.54
C ARG A 273 -1.11 5.54 17.81
N ASP A 274 -1.53 6.74 18.13
CA ASP A 274 -2.22 7.05 19.37
C ASP A 274 -3.74 7.00 19.16
N ASP A 275 -4.51 7.14 20.23
CA ASP A 275 -5.96 7.08 20.18
C ASP A 275 -6.53 8.31 19.43
N PRO A 276 -7.21 8.13 18.29
CA PRO A 276 -7.78 9.23 17.52
C PRO A 276 -8.90 9.97 18.25
N THR A 277 -9.46 9.41 19.32
CA THR A 277 -10.50 10.05 20.14
C THR A 277 -9.94 10.96 21.24
N SER A 278 -8.62 10.90 21.48
CA SER A 278 -7.98 11.75 22.48
C SER A 278 -7.92 13.21 22.04
N ASP A 279 -8.19 14.14 22.96
CA ASP A 279 -8.13 15.57 22.69
C ASP A 279 -6.74 16.01 22.20
N SER A 280 -5.67 15.37 22.68
CA SER A 280 -4.30 15.65 22.24
C SER A 280 -4.09 15.35 20.75
N VAL A 281 -4.56 14.19 20.28
CA VAL A 281 -4.47 13.79 18.87
C VAL A 281 -5.38 14.66 18.00
N HIS A 282 -6.58 14.99 18.48
CA HIS A 282 -7.49 15.88 17.77
C HIS A 282 -6.87 17.27 17.57
N ASN A 283 -6.31 17.87 18.63
CA ASN A 283 -5.61 19.14 18.57
C ASN A 283 -4.39 19.09 17.64
N LEU A 284 -3.62 18.00 17.68
CA LEU A 284 -2.47 17.81 16.79
C LEU A 284 -2.89 17.75 15.32
N LEU A 285 -4.01 17.07 15.02
CA LEU A 285 -4.57 16.99 13.67
C LEU A 285 -4.96 18.39 13.17
N GLN A 286 -5.67 19.17 14.00
CA GLN A 286 -6.08 20.54 13.67
C GLN A 286 -4.87 21.45 13.39
N GLN A 287 -3.82 21.37 14.22
CA GLN A 287 -2.59 22.14 14.04
C GLN A 287 -1.87 21.74 12.73
N PHE A 288 -1.78 20.43 12.47
CA PHE A 288 -1.15 19.94 11.24
C PHE A 288 -1.94 20.35 9.99
N ALA A 289 -3.27 20.20 10.01
CA ALA A 289 -4.14 20.64 8.92
C ALA A 289 -4.06 22.16 8.69
N SER A 290 -4.05 22.97 9.75
CA SER A 290 -3.86 24.42 9.66
C SER A 290 -2.51 24.78 9.01
N LYS A 291 -1.44 24.07 9.37
CA LYS A 291 -0.13 24.25 8.73
C LYS A 291 -0.19 23.93 7.23
N LEU A 292 -0.87 22.85 6.84
CA LEU A 292 -1.03 22.52 5.42
C LEU A 292 -1.84 23.58 4.67
N ALA A 293 -2.93 24.06 5.26
CA ALA A 293 -3.80 25.10 4.68
C ALA A 293 -3.06 26.41 4.42
N THR A 294 -2.11 26.79 5.29
CA THR A 294 -1.31 28.01 5.09
C THR A 294 -0.09 27.80 4.18
N THR A 295 0.38 26.57 4.03
CA THR A 295 1.60 26.26 3.25
C THR A 295 1.29 25.94 1.78
N TYR A 296 0.16 25.30 1.51
CA TYR A 296 -0.18 24.79 0.18
C TYR A 296 -1.46 25.41 -0.35
N SER A 297 -1.52 25.63 -1.66
CA SER A 297 -2.75 26.08 -2.32
C SER A 297 -3.87 25.03 -2.26
N ASP A 298 -5.12 25.48 -2.29
CA ASP A 298 -6.31 24.62 -2.31
C ASP A 298 -6.27 23.59 -3.45
N LYS A 299 -5.75 24.01 -4.62
CA LYS A 299 -5.56 23.12 -5.78
C LYS A 299 -4.58 22.00 -5.49
N ALA A 300 -3.49 22.29 -4.79
CA ALA A 300 -2.50 21.28 -4.40
C ALA A 300 -3.09 20.33 -3.36
N LEU A 301 -3.76 20.86 -2.32
CA LEU A 301 -4.44 20.05 -1.31
C LEU A 301 -5.50 19.14 -1.93
N LEU A 302 -6.28 19.65 -2.89
CA LEU A 302 -7.25 18.86 -3.63
C LEU A 302 -6.58 17.76 -4.46
N ALA A 303 -5.45 18.03 -5.12
CA ALA A 303 -4.73 17.02 -5.88
C ALA A 303 -4.28 15.85 -4.97
N HIS A 304 -3.78 16.16 -3.77
CA HIS A 304 -3.48 15.15 -2.75
C HIS A 304 -4.73 14.40 -2.28
N ALA A 305 -5.85 15.10 -2.05
CA ALA A 305 -7.12 14.46 -1.70
C ALA A 305 -7.59 13.49 -2.81
N MET A 306 -7.47 13.88 -4.07
CA MET A 306 -7.79 13.02 -5.21
C MET A 306 -6.88 11.79 -5.31
N ALA A 307 -5.60 11.90 -4.94
CA ALA A 307 -4.72 10.74 -4.83
C ALA A 307 -5.17 9.77 -3.73
N VAL A 308 -5.53 10.28 -2.54
CA VAL A 308 -6.07 9.46 -1.43
C VAL A 308 -7.38 8.78 -1.83
N ASN A 309 -8.30 9.51 -2.47
CA ASN A 309 -9.55 8.95 -2.99
C ASN A 309 -9.30 7.88 -4.08
N GLY A 310 -8.34 8.13 -4.97
CA GLY A 310 -7.93 7.14 -5.97
C GLY A 310 -7.40 5.85 -5.32
N LEU A 311 -6.58 5.98 -4.27
CA LEU A 311 -6.03 4.86 -3.53
C LEU A 311 -7.13 4.06 -2.84
N TRP A 312 -8.08 4.75 -2.19
CA TRP A 312 -9.27 4.16 -1.60
C TRP A 312 -10.10 3.38 -2.64
N ARG A 313 -10.39 3.98 -3.80
CA ARG A 313 -11.12 3.29 -4.89
C ARG A 313 -10.39 2.04 -5.38
N ASN A 314 -9.07 2.09 -5.49
CA ASN A 314 -8.27 0.92 -5.85
C ASN A 314 -8.36 -0.18 -4.78
N ALA A 315 -8.25 0.19 -3.50
CA ALA A 315 -8.37 -0.77 -2.39
C ALA A 315 -9.74 -1.44 -2.36
N CYS A 316 -10.82 -0.67 -2.57
CA CYS A 316 -12.17 -1.20 -2.73
C CYS A 316 -12.29 -2.13 -3.95
N ALA A 317 -11.78 -1.71 -5.11
CA ALA A 317 -11.84 -2.51 -6.34
C ALA A 317 -11.11 -3.87 -6.18
N LEU A 318 -9.97 -3.87 -5.49
CA LEU A 318 -9.18 -5.07 -5.23
C LEU A 318 -9.69 -5.90 -4.05
N GLY A 319 -10.65 -5.40 -3.27
CA GLY A 319 -11.19 -6.09 -2.10
C GLY A 319 -10.14 -6.26 -1.00
N ILE A 320 -9.36 -5.22 -0.74
CA ILE A 320 -8.32 -5.23 0.29
C ILE A 320 -8.96 -4.97 1.65
N ASP A 321 -8.78 -5.90 2.58
CA ASP A 321 -9.13 -5.71 3.98
C ASP A 321 -7.84 -5.73 4.83
N ASP A 322 -7.28 -4.55 5.08
CA ASP A 322 -6.06 -4.36 5.86
C ASP A 322 -6.20 -3.13 6.76
N GLU A 323 -6.19 -3.35 8.07
CA GLU A 323 -6.44 -2.27 9.05
C GLU A 323 -5.40 -1.15 8.98
N LYS A 324 -4.13 -1.48 8.68
CA LYS A 324 -3.08 -0.47 8.59
C LYS A 324 -3.28 0.42 7.36
N LEU A 325 -3.75 -0.16 6.25
CA LEU A 325 -4.09 0.61 5.04
C LEU A 325 -5.23 1.57 5.34
N TRP A 326 -6.30 1.07 5.95
CA TRP A 326 -7.47 1.87 6.24
C TRP A 326 -7.18 2.98 7.25
N CYS A 327 -6.41 2.69 8.30
CA CYS A 327 -5.93 3.71 9.23
C CYS A 327 -5.14 4.82 8.53
N ALA A 328 -4.22 4.46 7.61
CA ALA A 328 -3.47 5.46 6.84
C ALA A 328 -4.39 6.31 5.94
N LEU A 329 -5.37 5.70 5.28
CA LEU A 329 -6.36 6.39 4.46
C LEU A 329 -7.23 7.35 5.28
N ASP A 330 -7.70 6.90 6.45
CA ASP A 330 -8.53 7.70 7.36
C ASP A 330 -7.77 8.94 7.84
N VAL A 331 -6.51 8.78 8.26
CA VAL A 331 -5.64 9.90 8.69
C VAL A 331 -5.37 10.86 7.55
N ALA A 332 -4.97 10.36 6.38
CA ALA A 332 -4.67 11.22 5.23
C ALA A 332 -5.89 12.00 4.75
N TRP A 333 -7.05 11.34 4.69
CA TRP A 333 -8.30 11.97 4.29
C TRP A 333 -8.73 13.05 5.29
N GLU A 334 -8.74 12.74 6.58
CA GLU A 334 -9.17 13.68 7.63
C GLU A 334 -8.29 14.93 7.65
N VAL A 335 -6.97 14.78 7.55
CA VAL A 335 -6.02 15.89 7.48
C VAL A 335 -6.27 16.78 6.26
N LEU A 336 -6.42 16.19 5.07
CA LEU A 336 -6.59 16.94 3.83
C LEU A 336 -7.94 17.65 3.75
N ILE A 337 -9.01 17.00 4.18
CA ILE A 337 -10.34 17.60 4.22
C ILE A 337 -10.40 18.75 5.23
N THR A 338 -9.76 18.59 6.40
CA THR A 338 -9.61 19.67 7.39
C THR A 338 -8.80 20.83 6.85
N ALA A 339 -7.66 20.55 6.21
CA ALA A 339 -6.84 21.59 5.58
C ALA A 339 -7.60 22.35 4.50
N LEU A 340 -8.34 21.64 3.63
CA LEU A 340 -9.16 22.24 2.59
C LEU A 340 -10.28 23.12 3.16
N ALA A 341 -10.96 22.64 4.19
CA ALA A 341 -12.01 23.42 4.87
C ALA A 341 -11.45 24.71 5.48
N ILE A 342 -10.31 24.63 6.18
CA ILE A 342 -9.61 25.80 6.72
C ILE A 342 -9.21 26.77 5.60
N SER A 343 -8.59 26.28 4.53
CA SER A 343 -8.12 27.12 3.41
C SER A 343 -9.24 27.84 2.68
N THR A 344 -10.43 27.22 2.61
CA THR A 344 -11.60 27.78 1.91
C THR A 344 -12.61 28.46 2.85
N GLY A 345 -12.29 28.58 4.14
CA GLY A 345 -13.15 29.22 5.14
C GLY A 345 -14.45 28.47 5.45
N LYS A 346 -14.51 27.16 5.16
CA LYS A 346 -15.69 26.32 5.41
C LYS A 346 -15.58 25.63 6.77
N GLN A 347 -16.70 25.52 7.49
CA GLN A 347 -16.78 24.75 8.74
C GLN A 347 -17.12 23.28 8.43
N LEU A 348 -16.48 22.35 9.14
CA LEU A 348 -16.61 20.89 8.97
C LEU A 348 -17.66 20.24 9.86
#